data_AF-A0A1A6ALU6-F1
#
_entry.id   AF-A0A1A6ALU6-F1
#
_cell.length_a   1.000
_cell.length_b   1.000
_cell.length_c   1.000
_cell.angle_alpha   90.00
_cell.angle_beta   90.00
_cell.angle_gamma   90.00
#
_symmetry.space_group_name_H-M   'P 1'
#
loop_
_entity.id
_entity.type
_entity.pdbx_description
1 polymer ?
#
loop_
_entity_poly.entity_id
_entity_poly.type
_entity_poly.pdbx_seq_one_letter_code
_entity_poly.pdbx_strand_id
1 'polypeptide(L)' 'MARPQKEGLEYFPLDVDMDQDDKVALIEAQHGLVGFGVVIKLLMKIYKHGYFYEWTEK' A
#
# COMPACT_ATOMS: atom_id res chain seq x y z
N MET A 1 1.87 -10.91 31.63
CA MET A 1 2.22 -11.31 30.26
C MET A 1 2.43 -10.05 29.45
N ALA A 2 3.62 -9.83 28.88
CA ALA A 2 3.80 -8.70 27.96
C ALA A 2 2.90 -8.90 26.74
N ARG A 3 2.17 -7.86 26.31
CA ARG A 3 1.36 -7.91 25.10
C ARG A 3 2.29 -8.25 23.93
N PRO A 4 1.99 -9.28 23.11
CA PRO A 4 2.74 -9.50 21.88
C PRO A 4 2.70 -8.22 21.04
N GLN A 5 3.87 -7.68 20.71
CA GLN A 5 3.95 -6.57 19.77
C GLN A 5 3.66 -7.15 18.39
N LYS A 6 2.47 -6.90 17.87
CA LYS A 6 2.09 -7.27 16.51
C LYS A 6 2.63 -6.20 15.58
N GLU A 7 3.50 -6.61 14.67
CA GLU A 7 4.03 -5.73 13.63
C GLU A 7 2.96 -5.53 12.55
N GLY A 8 2.67 -4.27 12.24
CA GLY A 8 1.72 -3.90 11.19
C GLY A 8 0.28 -4.39 11.38
N LEU A 9 -0.43 -4.41 10.27
CA LEU A 9 -1.85 -4.75 10.16
C LEU A 9 -2.04 -6.05 9.37
N GLU A 10 -2.99 -6.89 9.79
CA GLU A 10 -3.44 -8.07 9.02
C GLU A 10 -4.43 -7.70 7.91
N TYR A 11 -5.02 -6.51 8.01
CA TYR A 11 -5.98 -5.95 7.09
C TYR A 11 -5.79 -4.44 7.05
N PHE A 12 -5.84 -3.83 5.87
CA PHE A 12 -5.93 -2.38 5.72
C PHE A 12 -7.14 -2.06 4.84
N PRO A 13 -7.89 -0.99 5.15
CA PRO A 13 -9.00 -0.55 4.32
C PRO A 13 -8.47 0.03 3.01
N LEU A 14 -9.23 -0.20 1.94
CA LEU A 14 -9.04 0.46 0.66
C LEU A 14 -10.24 1.37 0.41
N ASP A 15 -9.98 2.63 0.10
CA ASP A 15 -11.02 3.57 -0.25
C ASP A 15 -11.73 3.16 -1.54
N VAL A 16 -13.05 3.31 -1.59
CA VAL A 16 -13.87 2.88 -2.72
C VAL A 16 -13.66 3.71 -3.98
N ASP A 17 -13.05 4.87 -3.83
CA ASP A 17 -12.70 5.86 -4.84
C ASP A 17 -11.17 6.04 -4.99
N MET A 18 -10.38 5.06 -4.55
CA MET A 18 -8.90 5.10 -4.66
C MET A 18 -8.40 5.29 -6.10
N ASP A 19 -9.13 4.76 -7.09
CA ASP A 19 -8.82 4.92 -8.51
C ASP A 19 -9.02 6.35 -9.02
N GLN A 20 -9.73 7.20 -8.27
CA GLN A 20 -9.96 8.61 -8.58
C GLN A 20 -8.91 9.55 -7.95
N ASP A 21 -8.06 9.06 -7.04
CA ASP A 21 -6.95 9.87 -6.52
C ASP A 21 -5.98 10.16 -7.68
N ASP A 22 -5.70 11.45 -7.93
CA ASP A 22 -4.85 11.91 -9.04
C ASP A 22 -3.52 11.14 -9.13
N LYS A 23 -2.92 10.75 -7.98
CA LYS A 23 -1.64 10.02 -7.97
C LYS A 23 -1.80 8.60 -8.50
N VAL A 24 -2.92 7.95 -8.19
CA VAL A 24 -3.23 6.59 -8.62
C VAL A 24 -3.73 6.60 -10.07
N ALA A 25 -4.63 7.54 -10.39
CA ALA A 25 -5.19 7.72 -11.73
C ALA A 25 -4.09 7.96 -12.79
N LEU A 26 -3.06 8.77 -12.47
CA LEU A 26 -1.92 8.97 -13.37
C LEU A 26 -1.10 7.70 -13.59
N ILE A 27 -0.86 6.92 -12.53
CA ILE A 27 -0.13 5.65 -12.63
C ILE A 27 -0.92 4.63 -13.46
N GLU A 28 -2.24 4.54 -13.25
CA GLU A 28 -3.12 3.67 -14.01
C GLU A 28 -3.25 4.11 -15.48
N ALA A 29 -3.33 5.41 -15.75
CA ALA A 29 -3.35 5.92 -17.13
C ALA A 29 -2.08 5.55 -17.92
N GLN A 30 -0.92 5.51 -17.25
CA GLN A 30 0.36 5.18 -17.87
C GLN A 30 0.62 3.66 -17.96
N HIS A 31 0.20 2.88 -16.96
CA HIS A 31 0.59 1.47 -16.82
C HIS A 31 -0.60 0.48 -16.81
N GLY A 32 -1.82 0.98 -16.95
CA GLY A 32 -3.06 0.22 -16.80
C GLY A 32 -3.22 -0.40 -15.41
N LEU A 33 -3.99 -1.48 -15.35
CA LEU A 33 -4.25 -2.25 -14.12
C LEU A 33 -2.97 -2.79 -13.46
N VAL A 34 -1.88 -2.95 -14.20
CA VAL A 34 -0.59 -3.35 -13.63
C VAL A 34 -0.06 -2.26 -12.70
N GLY A 35 -0.17 -0.99 -13.10
CA GLY A 35 0.22 0.15 -12.26
C GLY A 35 -0.58 0.21 -10.97
N PHE A 36 -1.90 0.13 -11.08
CA PHE A 36 -2.79 0.07 -9.92
C PHE A 36 -2.43 -1.10 -8.98
N GLY A 37 -2.23 -2.29 -9.54
CA GLY A 37 -1.83 -3.47 -8.77
C GLY A 37 -0.49 -3.32 -8.03
N VAL A 38 0.47 -2.59 -8.61
CA VAL A 38 1.75 -2.27 -7.96
C VAL A 38 1.54 -1.33 -6.78
N VAL A 39 0.72 -0.29 -6.92
CA VAL A 39 0.38 0.64 -5.83
C VAL A 39 -0.26 -0.11 -4.66
N ILE A 40 -1.25 -0.96 -4.94
CA ILE A 40 -1.94 -1.75 -3.90
C ILE A 40 -0.97 -2.72 -3.19
N LYS A 41 -0.09 -3.39 -3.93
CA LYS A 41 0.95 -4.25 -3.34
C LYS A 41 1.95 -3.47 -2.48
N LEU A 42 2.27 -2.24 -2.85
CA LEU A 42 3.14 -1.37 -2.07
C LEU A 42 2.47 -0.99 -0.75
N LEU A 43 1.20 -0.57 -0.78
CA LEU A 43 0.41 -0.26 0.42
C LEU A 43 0.29 -1.49 1.34
N MET A 44 0.00 -2.67 0.79
CA MET A 44 0.01 -3.94 1.53
C MET A 44 1.33 -4.16 2.29
N LYS A 45 2.47 -3.90 1.63
CA LYS A 45 3.79 -4.07 2.24
C LYS A 45 4.03 -3.05 3.35
N ILE A 46 3.68 -1.78 3.12
CA ILE A 46 3.79 -0.72 4.13
C ILE A 46 2.97 -1.07 5.38
N TYR A 47 1.69 -1.41 5.20
CA TYR A 47 0.81 -1.69 6.33
C TYR A 47 1.14 -2.99 7.05
N LYS A 48 1.69 -3.98 6.35
CA LYS A 48 2.23 -5.20 6.98
C LYS A 48 3.43 -4.91 7.90
N HIS A 49 4.15 -3.82 7.67
CA HIS A 49 5.33 -3.40 8.45
C HIS A 49 5.07 -2.18 9.35
N GLY A 50 3.81 -1.72 9.48
CA GLY A 50 3.44 -0.58 10.29
C GLY A 50 2.71 0.49 9.48
N TYR A 51 3.30 1.68 9.39
CA TYR A 51 2.73 2.83 8.66
C TYR A 51 3.71 3.47 7.68
N PHE A 52 4.93 2.95 7.63
CA PHE A 52 5.96 3.33 6.69
C PHE A 52 6.81 2.10 6.38
N TYR A 53 7.51 2.15 5.26
CA TYR A 53 8.51 1.16 4.90
C TYR A 53 9.73 1.93 4.43
N GLU A 54 10.88 1.67 5.06
CA GLU A 54 12.12 2.33 4.64
C GLU A 54 12.47 1.92 3.22
N TRP A 55 12.66 2.93 2.37
CA TRP A 55 13.21 2.71 1.06
C TRP A 55 14.67 2.27 1.22
N THR A 56 14.94 1.03 0.85
CA THR A 56 16.31 0.51 0.78
C THR A 56 16.70 0.48 -0.69
N GLU A 57 17.75 1.21 -1.05
CA GLU A 57 18.32 1.08 -2.39
C GLU A 57 18.89 -0.33 -2.54
N LYS A 58 18.48 -1.01 -3.62
CA LYS A 58 19.12 -2.21 -4.12
C LYS A 58 19.44 -2.03 -5.58
#